data_AF-A0AAE3AUG8-F1
#
_entry.id   AF-A0AAE3AUG8-F1
#
_cell.length_a   1.000
_cell.length_b   1.000
_cell.length_c   1.000
_cell.angle_alpha   90.00
_cell.angle_beta   90.00
_cell.angle_gamma   90.00
#
_symmetry.space_group_name_H-M   'P 1'
#
loop_
_entity.id
_entity.type
_entity.pdbx_description
1 polymer ?
#
loop_
_entity_poly.entity_id
_entity_poly.type
_entity_poly.pdbx_seq_one_letter_code
_entity_poly.pdbx_strand_id
1 'polypeptide(L)'
;MGGWNARLAYSYWGGTGIAHYAGLVEGCEERVTQCEKLIHGNEYYDYFIVAGNSDEAVETYSGDIGGKDYKQRTKMLQGAKILHDKIQGKAGRMILWAPHAYQFGYLRSMALKPWRQGVPGELYNKDGKNYMLTMTTETMAKTNAEWYLQMAEILGEDTEVLPVCLGYWSLRKQCGLSVNPYLSPEEGGDYGHQNNIGNYIAACLLYAEVFEESPEGLGIPVSHTFGMPGGKIKEEEAKIIQQVTWDVYHKFVGWR
;
A
#
# COMPACT_ATOMS: atom_id res chain seq x y z
N MET A 1 29.53 -0.60 6.77
CA MET A 1 29.63 -1.94 6.16
C MET A 1 28.73 -1.95 4.93
N GLY A 2 29.18 -2.56 3.83
CA GLY A 2 28.38 -2.93 2.66
C GLY A 2 27.61 -1.81 1.94
N GLY A 3 28.25 -1.12 0.98
CA GLY A 3 27.50 -0.48 -0.10
C GLY A 3 26.91 -1.55 -1.00
N TRP A 4 25.67 -1.98 -0.74
CA TRP A 4 24.90 -2.85 -1.62
C TRP A 4 23.90 -1.99 -2.39
N ASN A 5 24.21 -1.66 -3.64
CA ASN A 5 23.28 -0.97 -4.52
C ASN A 5 22.28 -2.00 -5.07
N ALA A 6 21.21 -2.29 -4.32
CA ALA A 6 20.07 -3.02 -4.86
C ALA A 6 19.46 -2.22 -6.01
N ARG A 7 19.31 -2.84 -7.19
CA ARG A 7 18.64 -2.24 -8.35
C ARG A 7 17.15 -2.46 -8.23
N LEU A 8 16.43 -1.38 -7.93
CA LEU A 8 14.98 -1.40 -7.77
C LEU A 8 14.32 -0.78 -9.00
N ALA A 9 13.33 -1.48 -9.56
CA ALA A 9 12.30 -0.87 -10.39
C ALA A 9 11.03 -0.72 -9.56
N TYR A 10 10.42 0.46 -9.60
CA TYR A 10 9.23 0.76 -8.79
C TYR A 10 8.12 1.36 -9.64
N SER A 11 6.95 0.73 -9.58
CA SER A 11 5.72 1.18 -10.25
C SER A 11 4.67 1.57 -9.20
N TYR A 12 4.49 2.88 -8.97
CA TYR A 12 3.41 3.42 -8.13
C TYR A 12 2.90 4.77 -8.61
N TRP A 13 1.57 4.86 -8.68
CA TRP A 13 0.76 6.04 -8.88
C TRP A 13 -0.49 5.84 -8.04
N GLY A 14 -0.65 6.68 -7.01
CA GLY A 14 -1.77 6.61 -6.07
C GLY A 14 -3.10 6.46 -6.81
N GLY A 15 -3.85 5.41 -6.49
CA GLY A 15 -5.17 5.14 -7.07
C GLY A 15 -5.18 4.27 -8.34
N THR A 16 -4.03 3.86 -8.89
CA THR A 16 -3.99 3.21 -10.21
C THR A 16 -4.03 1.68 -10.15
N GLY A 17 -3.41 0.99 -9.21
CA GLY A 17 -3.60 -0.48 -9.06
C GLY A 17 -2.85 -1.39 -10.07
N ILE A 18 -2.65 -2.64 -9.70
CA ILE A 18 -1.89 -3.66 -10.45
C ILE A 18 -2.53 -3.96 -11.81
N ALA A 19 -3.86 -4.05 -11.88
CA ALA A 19 -4.55 -4.38 -13.13
C ALA A 19 -4.34 -3.32 -14.22
N HIS A 20 -4.13 -2.07 -13.82
CA HIS A 20 -3.98 -0.95 -14.74
C HIS A 20 -2.56 -0.94 -15.34
N TYR A 21 -1.53 -1.23 -14.55
CA TYR A 21 -0.17 -1.40 -15.07
C TYR A 21 -0.04 -2.54 -16.08
N ALA A 22 -0.86 -3.58 -15.91
CA ALA A 22 -0.93 -4.69 -16.84
C ALA A 22 -1.75 -4.41 -18.12
N GLY A 23 -2.44 -3.26 -18.20
CA GLY A 23 -3.26 -2.89 -19.36
C GLY A 23 -4.62 -3.59 -19.41
N LEU A 24 -5.15 -4.03 -18.26
CA LEU A 24 -6.46 -4.69 -18.17
C LEU A 24 -7.63 -3.72 -17.92
N VAL A 25 -7.32 -2.43 -17.83
CA VAL A 25 -8.28 -1.35 -17.57
C VAL A 25 -8.18 -0.32 -18.69
N GLU A 26 -9.30 -0.07 -19.35
CA GLU A 26 -9.43 0.92 -20.43
C GLU A 26 -9.15 2.33 -19.91
N GLY A 27 -8.48 3.16 -20.72
CA GLY A 27 -8.16 4.55 -20.36
C GLY A 27 -6.91 4.70 -19.48
N CYS A 28 -6.14 3.62 -19.29
CA CYS A 28 -4.93 3.59 -18.48
C CYS A 28 -3.65 3.32 -19.30
N GLU A 29 -3.70 3.54 -20.62
CA GLU A 29 -2.62 3.20 -21.57
C GLU A 29 -1.31 3.95 -21.28
N GLU A 30 -1.40 5.19 -20.76
CA GLU A 30 -0.22 5.95 -20.34
C GLU A 30 0.52 5.22 -19.19
N ARG A 31 -0.22 4.62 -18.26
CA ARG A 31 0.33 3.91 -17.10
C ARG A 31 1.01 2.61 -17.51
N VAL A 32 0.42 1.90 -18.46
CA VAL A 32 1.06 0.75 -19.12
C VAL A 32 2.37 1.18 -19.74
N THR A 33 2.36 2.25 -20.54
CA THR A 33 3.57 2.76 -21.22
C THR A 33 4.67 3.15 -20.23
N GLN A 34 4.31 3.74 -19.08
CA GLN A 34 5.26 4.07 -18.02
C GLN A 34 5.83 2.81 -17.35
N CYS A 35 5.00 1.81 -17.09
CA CYS A 35 5.44 0.52 -16.55
C CYS A 35 6.40 -0.19 -17.51
N GLU A 36 6.10 -0.19 -18.82
CA GLU A 36 7.00 -0.74 -19.84
C GLU A 36 8.35 -0.02 -19.85
N LYS A 37 8.36 1.32 -19.77
CA LYS A 37 9.61 2.09 -19.68
C LYS A 37 10.46 1.71 -18.47
N LEU A 38 9.82 1.39 -17.33
CA LEU A 38 10.52 0.89 -16.15
C LEU A 38 11.09 -0.51 -16.40
N ILE A 39 10.28 -1.46 -16.87
CA ILE A 39 10.71 -2.84 -17.15
C ILE A 39 11.84 -2.89 -18.17
N HIS A 40 11.82 -2.00 -19.17
CA HIS A 40 12.84 -1.92 -20.21
C HIS A 40 13.97 -0.93 -19.92
N GLY A 41 13.92 -0.23 -18.78
CA GLY A 41 14.91 0.78 -18.40
C GLY A 41 16.28 0.20 -18.07
N ASN A 42 16.35 -1.08 -17.68
CA ASN A 42 17.58 -1.81 -17.41
C ASN A 42 17.48 -3.25 -17.90
N GLU A 43 18.63 -3.87 -18.13
CA GLU A 43 18.72 -5.31 -18.46
C GLU A 43 18.37 -6.20 -17.25
N TYR A 44 18.65 -5.71 -16.04
CA TYR A 44 18.45 -6.45 -14.79
C TYR A 44 18.12 -5.54 -13.60
N TYR A 45 17.25 -6.04 -12.73
CA TYR A 45 16.86 -5.52 -11.43
C TYR A 45 17.02 -6.61 -10.36
N ASP A 46 17.37 -6.24 -9.14
CA ASP A 46 17.27 -7.17 -8.01
C ASP A 46 15.80 -7.35 -7.62
N TYR A 47 15.04 -6.25 -7.63
CA TYR A 47 13.63 -6.24 -7.27
C TYR A 47 12.78 -5.40 -8.22
N PHE A 48 11.62 -5.92 -8.61
CA PHE A 48 10.56 -5.19 -9.30
C PHE A 48 9.36 -5.03 -8.38
N ILE A 49 9.06 -3.80 -7.98
CA ILE A 49 8.04 -3.50 -6.98
C ILE A 49 6.82 -2.91 -7.67
N VAL A 50 5.65 -3.53 -7.47
CA VAL A 50 4.36 -3.06 -8.00
C VAL A 50 3.41 -2.77 -6.85
N ALA A 51 3.03 -1.51 -6.71
CA ALA A 51 2.03 -1.11 -5.73
C ALA A 51 0.62 -1.17 -6.32
N GLY A 52 -0.29 -1.81 -5.60
CA GLY A 52 -1.70 -1.79 -5.99
C GLY A 52 -2.47 -0.62 -5.36
N ASN A 53 -3.79 -0.66 -5.48
CA ASN A 53 -4.69 0.32 -4.86
C ASN A 53 -5.42 -0.29 -3.65
N SER A 54 -5.64 0.51 -2.63
CA SER A 54 -6.22 0.12 -1.33
C SER A 54 -7.59 -0.52 -1.46
N ASP A 55 -8.34 -0.21 -2.51
CA ASP A 55 -9.64 -0.76 -2.85
C ASP A 55 -9.58 -2.01 -3.76
N GLU A 56 -8.49 -2.22 -4.48
CA GLU A 56 -8.34 -3.26 -5.53
C GLU A 56 -8.47 -4.68 -4.98
N ALA A 57 -8.13 -4.88 -3.70
CA ALA A 57 -8.22 -6.16 -3.02
C ALA A 57 -9.50 -6.36 -2.19
N VAL A 58 -10.35 -5.33 -2.02
CA VAL A 58 -11.45 -5.32 -1.03
C VAL A 58 -12.81 -4.84 -1.51
N GLU A 59 -12.90 -4.10 -2.61
CA GLU A 59 -14.10 -3.46 -3.22
C GLU A 59 -15.46 -3.77 -2.52
N THR A 60 -16.13 -2.77 -1.93
CA THR A 60 -17.37 -2.97 -1.13
C THR A 60 -18.57 -2.17 -1.64
N TYR A 61 -18.89 -2.31 -2.92
CA TYR A 61 -20.03 -1.62 -3.56
C TYR A 61 -21.41 -2.21 -3.23
N SER A 62 -21.48 -3.41 -2.64
CA SER A 62 -22.75 -4.08 -2.31
C SER A 62 -23.62 -3.23 -1.39
N GLY A 63 -23.00 -2.53 -0.43
CA GLY A 63 -23.72 -1.79 0.60
C GLY A 63 -24.30 -2.65 1.71
N ASP A 64 -23.89 -3.92 1.78
CA ASP A 64 -24.22 -4.82 2.88
C ASP A 64 -23.12 -4.74 3.96
N ILE A 65 -23.52 -4.69 5.22
CA ILE A 65 -22.56 -4.71 6.35
C ILE A 65 -21.83 -6.05 6.35
N GLY A 66 -20.51 -6.03 6.27
CA GLY A 66 -19.68 -7.24 6.13
C GLY A 66 -19.70 -7.86 4.73
N GLY A 67 -20.44 -7.28 3.78
CA GLY A 67 -20.43 -7.68 2.38
C GLY A 67 -19.07 -7.41 1.74
N LYS A 68 -18.60 -8.39 0.96
CA LYS A 68 -17.32 -8.36 0.25
C LYS A 68 -17.61 -8.48 -1.24
N ASP A 69 -17.27 -7.48 -2.05
CA ASP A 69 -17.44 -7.50 -3.50
C ASP A 69 -16.08 -7.53 -4.19
N TYR A 70 -15.42 -8.68 -4.17
CA TYR A 70 -14.04 -8.82 -4.62
C TYR A 70 -13.88 -8.89 -6.16
N LYS A 71 -14.68 -8.18 -6.94
CA LYS A 71 -14.63 -8.27 -8.42
C LYS A 71 -13.28 -7.84 -8.98
N GLN A 72 -12.63 -6.85 -8.37
CA GLN A 72 -11.29 -6.44 -8.79
C GLN A 72 -10.22 -7.53 -8.61
N ARG A 73 -10.37 -8.48 -7.69
CA ARG A 73 -9.34 -9.50 -7.37
C ARG A 73 -8.94 -10.34 -8.58
N THR A 74 -9.90 -10.75 -9.41
CA THR A 74 -9.61 -11.56 -10.60
C THR A 74 -8.74 -10.79 -11.59
N LYS A 75 -9.09 -9.54 -11.90
CA LYS A 75 -8.30 -8.68 -12.78
C LYS A 75 -6.93 -8.34 -12.18
N MET A 76 -6.89 -8.11 -10.88
CA MET A 76 -5.67 -7.85 -10.13
C MET A 76 -4.69 -9.03 -10.21
N LEU A 77 -5.16 -10.26 -9.98
CA LEU A 77 -4.34 -11.47 -10.13
C LEU A 77 -3.89 -11.66 -11.58
N GLN A 78 -4.77 -11.45 -12.56
CA GLN A 78 -4.39 -11.51 -13.98
C GLN A 78 -3.31 -10.46 -14.30
N GLY A 79 -3.45 -9.25 -13.74
CA GLY A 79 -2.47 -8.18 -13.92
C GLY A 79 -1.12 -8.53 -13.29
N ALA A 80 -1.15 -9.09 -12.08
CA ALA A 80 0.06 -9.54 -11.39
C ALA A 80 0.79 -10.63 -12.21
N LYS A 81 0.06 -11.59 -12.78
CA LYS A 81 0.62 -12.61 -13.69
C LYS A 81 1.28 -12.01 -14.93
N ILE A 82 0.60 -11.08 -15.60
CA ILE A 82 1.15 -10.40 -16.78
C ILE A 82 2.44 -9.65 -16.44
N LEU A 83 2.46 -8.95 -15.30
CA LEU A 83 3.64 -8.20 -14.87
C LEU A 83 4.78 -9.14 -14.48
N HIS A 84 4.49 -10.22 -13.75
CA HIS A 84 5.43 -11.28 -13.40
C HIS A 84 6.07 -11.90 -14.65
N ASP A 85 5.27 -12.30 -15.65
CA ASP A 85 5.76 -12.84 -16.91
C ASP A 85 6.69 -11.86 -17.65
N LYS A 86 6.37 -10.55 -17.61
CA LYS A 86 7.18 -9.50 -18.27
C LYS A 86 8.53 -9.26 -17.62
N ILE A 87 8.64 -9.49 -16.31
CA ILE A 87 9.88 -9.28 -15.56
C ILE A 87 10.71 -10.56 -15.40
N GLN A 88 10.20 -11.70 -15.85
CA GLN A 88 10.89 -12.97 -15.77
C GLN A 88 12.25 -12.90 -16.48
N GLY A 89 13.32 -13.27 -15.76
CA GLY A 89 14.69 -13.18 -16.25
C GLY A 89 15.31 -11.77 -16.27
N LYS A 90 14.53 -10.74 -15.92
CA LYS A 90 15.00 -9.35 -15.74
C LYS A 90 15.02 -8.91 -14.29
N ALA A 91 14.23 -9.55 -13.41
CA ALA A 91 14.26 -9.27 -11.99
C ALA A 91 14.59 -10.53 -11.19
N GLY A 92 15.31 -10.38 -10.08
CA GLY A 92 15.53 -11.45 -9.11
C GLY A 92 14.26 -11.80 -8.34
N ARG A 93 13.49 -10.78 -7.93
CA ARG A 93 12.19 -10.93 -7.25
C ARG A 93 11.17 -9.87 -7.69
N MET A 94 9.90 -10.22 -7.72
CA MET A 94 8.79 -9.26 -7.77
C MET A 94 8.24 -9.02 -6.35
N ILE A 95 8.06 -7.78 -5.95
CA ILE A 95 7.45 -7.43 -4.67
C ILE A 95 6.09 -6.77 -4.93
N LEU A 96 5.03 -7.42 -4.47
CA LEU A 96 3.68 -6.87 -4.49
C LEU A 96 3.46 -5.99 -3.24
N TRP A 97 3.38 -4.69 -3.44
CA TRP A 97 3.11 -3.75 -2.36
C TRP A 97 1.62 -3.72 -2.06
N ALA A 98 1.25 -4.25 -0.88
CA ALA A 98 -0.10 -4.21 -0.31
C ALA A 98 -0.36 -2.82 0.29
N PRO A 99 -1.10 -1.94 -0.40
CA PRO A 99 -1.17 -0.50 -0.10
C PRO A 99 -1.87 -0.22 1.22
N HIS A 100 -1.64 0.98 1.77
CA HIS A 100 -2.23 1.43 3.03
C HIS A 100 -3.76 1.25 3.06
N ALA A 101 -4.34 0.94 4.22
CA ALA A 101 -5.79 1.07 4.40
C ALA A 101 -6.16 2.55 4.58
N TYR A 102 -7.40 2.96 4.33
CA TYR A 102 -7.81 4.35 4.60
C TYR A 102 -7.91 4.62 6.10
N GLN A 103 -7.65 5.87 6.52
CA GLN A 103 -7.46 6.22 7.93
C GLN A 103 -8.57 5.69 8.85
N PHE A 104 -9.83 5.79 8.41
CA PHE A 104 -10.99 5.42 9.20
C PHE A 104 -11.82 4.29 8.58
N GLY A 105 -11.27 3.59 7.59
CA GLY A 105 -11.95 2.51 6.88
C GLY A 105 -12.66 2.97 5.61
N TYR A 106 -13.76 2.30 5.28
CA TYR A 106 -14.34 2.37 3.94
C TYR A 106 -15.83 2.68 4.00
N LEU A 107 -16.27 3.70 3.25
CA LEU A 107 -17.68 4.05 3.08
C LEU A 107 -18.22 3.41 1.78
N ARG A 108 -19.48 2.99 1.82
CA ARG A 108 -20.22 2.52 0.63
C ARG A 108 -20.07 3.54 -0.51
N SER A 109 -19.91 3.03 -1.74
CA SER A 109 -19.72 3.79 -2.99
C SER A 109 -18.35 4.46 -3.20
N MET A 110 -17.46 4.48 -2.20
CA MET A 110 -16.13 5.12 -2.26
C MET A 110 -16.08 6.62 -2.56
N ALA A 111 -17.23 7.26 -2.79
CA ALA A 111 -17.29 8.68 -3.12
C ALA A 111 -16.66 9.58 -2.05
N LEU A 112 -16.62 9.11 -0.80
CA LEU A 112 -16.00 9.79 0.33
C LEU A 112 -15.18 8.80 1.15
N LYS A 113 -14.06 9.28 1.70
CA LYS A 113 -13.37 8.59 2.78
C LYS A 113 -14.00 9.01 4.12
N PRO A 114 -14.18 8.08 5.08
CA PRO A 114 -14.68 8.44 6.39
C PRO A 114 -13.69 9.41 7.08
N TRP A 115 -14.20 10.40 7.80
CA TRP A 115 -13.41 11.46 8.45
C TRP A 115 -13.34 11.34 9.98
N ARG A 116 -13.92 10.26 10.52
CA ARG A 116 -13.89 9.91 11.95
C ARG A 116 -14.00 8.41 12.10
N GLN A 117 -13.57 7.90 13.24
CA GLN A 117 -13.78 6.51 13.61
C GLN A 117 -15.28 6.20 13.74
N GLY A 118 -15.64 4.97 13.41
CA GLY A 118 -17.00 4.46 13.51
C GLY A 118 -17.03 2.93 13.47
N VAL A 119 -18.24 2.37 13.51
CA VAL A 119 -18.49 0.92 13.42
C VAL A 119 -19.19 0.56 12.11
N PRO A 120 -18.98 -0.64 11.54
CA PRO A 120 -19.70 -1.06 10.35
C PRO A 120 -21.22 -0.94 10.52
N GLY A 121 -21.91 -0.37 9.53
CA GLY A 121 -23.33 -0.01 9.57
C GLY A 121 -23.61 1.43 9.99
N GLU A 122 -22.64 2.13 10.57
CA GLU A 122 -22.81 3.51 10.99
C GLU A 122 -22.93 4.46 9.79
N LEU A 123 -23.82 5.46 9.92
CA LEU A 123 -24.06 6.47 8.88
C LEU A 123 -23.22 7.72 9.11
N TYR A 124 -22.58 8.16 8.04
CA TYR A 124 -21.81 9.39 7.92
C TYR A 124 -22.64 10.35 7.08
N ASN A 125 -23.07 11.47 7.66
CA ASN A 125 -23.83 12.48 6.94
C ASN A 125 -22.89 13.57 6.41
N LYS A 126 -22.94 13.82 5.10
CA LYS A 126 -22.25 14.95 4.46
C LYS A 126 -23.19 15.56 3.41
N ASP A 127 -23.41 16.86 3.51
CA ASP A 127 -24.24 17.64 2.58
C ASP A 127 -25.64 17.03 2.35
N GLY A 128 -26.27 16.53 3.42
CA GLY A 128 -27.61 15.91 3.37
C GLY A 128 -27.65 14.50 2.79
N LYS A 129 -26.50 13.91 2.42
CA LYS A 129 -26.37 12.53 1.96
C LYS A 129 -25.79 11.64 3.06
N ASN A 130 -26.32 10.41 3.16
CA ASN A 130 -25.85 9.40 4.11
C ASN A 130 -24.94 8.39 3.41
N TYR A 131 -23.79 8.13 4.03
CA TYR A 131 -22.80 7.17 3.59
C TYR A 131 -22.59 6.15 4.70
N MET A 132 -22.74 4.86 4.40
CA MET A 132 -22.60 3.80 5.40
C MET A 132 -21.17 3.30 5.47
N LEU A 133 -20.60 3.18 6.67
CA LEU A 133 -19.32 2.51 6.89
C LEU A 133 -19.47 1.00 6.69
N THR A 134 -18.69 0.40 5.79
CA THR A 134 -18.76 -1.03 5.48
C THR A 134 -17.62 -1.82 6.11
N MET A 135 -16.44 -1.22 6.23
CA MET A 135 -15.25 -1.85 6.81
C MET A 135 -14.45 -0.85 7.66
N THR A 136 -13.87 -1.31 8.75
CA THR A 136 -12.90 -0.55 9.54
C THR A 136 -11.51 -0.62 8.90
N THR A 137 -10.62 0.30 9.28
CA THR A 137 -9.21 0.32 8.87
C THR A 137 -8.50 -1.01 9.16
N GLU A 138 -8.78 -1.61 10.31
CA GLU A 138 -8.20 -2.91 10.70
C GLU A 138 -8.62 -4.03 9.75
N THR A 139 -9.92 -4.17 9.51
CA THR A 139 -10.43 -5.25 8.65
C THR A 139 -9.93 -5.07 7.22
N MET A 140 -9.87 -3.83 6.74
CA MET A 140 -9.32 -3.49 5.42
C MET A 140 -7.84 -3.87 5.32
N ALA A 141 -7.03 -3.51 6.33
CA ALA A 141 -5.60 -3.82 6.32
C ALA A 141 -5.33 -5.33 6.29
N LYS A 142 -6.02 -6.10 7.12
CA LYS A 142 -5.91 -7.57 7.15
C LYS A 142 -6.35 -8.21 5.84
N THR A 143 -7.51 -7.79 5.32
CA THR A 143 -8.07 -8.35 4.07
C THR A 143 -7.16 -8.06 2.87
N ASN A 144 -6.54 -6.89 2.82
CA ASN A 144 -5.54 -6.56 1.79
C ASN A 144 -4.32 -7.47 1.94
N ALA A 145 -3.71 -7.53 3.14
CA ALA A 145 -2.53 -8.36 3.38
C ALA A 145 -2.75 -9.83 3.00
N GLU A 146 -3.87 -10.42 3.43
CA GLU A 146 -4.26 -11.81 3.11
C GLU A 146 -4.37 -12.04 1.60
N TRP A 147 -5.01 -11.13 0.87
CA TRP A 147 -5.17 -11.29 -0.57
C TRP A 147 -3.84 -11.18 -1.32
N TYR A 148 -2.99 -10.25 -0.93
CA TYR A 148 -1.67 -10.10 -1.55
C TYR A 148 -0.79 -11.32 -1.30
N LEU A 149 -0.82 -11.91 -0.10
CA LEU A 149 -0.15 -13.18 0.20
C LEU A 149 -0.64 -14.29 -0.73
N GLN A 150 -1.97 -14.45 -0.85
CA GLN A 150 -2.55 -15.45 -1.74
C GLN A 150 -2.10 -15.27 -3.20
N MET A 151 -1.97 -14.03 -3.69
CA MET A 151 -1.44 -13.78 -5.03
C MET A 151 0.03 -14.19 -5.15
N ALA A 152 0.86 -13.87 -4.16
CA ALA A 152 2.26 -14.26 -4.16
C ALA A 152 2.42 -15.78 -4.16
N GLU A 153 1.64 -16.51 -3.35
CA GLU A 153 1.59 -17.98 -3.36
C GLU A 153 1.23 -18.56 -4.74
N ILE A 154 0.29 -17.92 -5.46
CA ILE A 154 -0.11 -18.35 -6.81
C ILE A 154 0.98 -18.08 -7.85
N LEU A 155 1.79 -17.03 -7.67
CA LEU A 155 2.82 -16.60 -8.62
C LEU A 155 4.14 -17.36 -8.44
N GLY A 156 4.49 -17.72 -7.20
CA GLY A 156 5.63 -18.57 -6.88
C GLY A 156 6.69 -17.90 -6.01
N GLU A 157 7.81 -18.62 -5.81
CA GLU A 157 8.87 -18.28 -4.84
C GLU A 157 9.64 -17.00 -5.16
N ASP A 158 9.57 -16.50 -6.40
CA ASP A 158 10.17 -15.23 -6.82
C ASP A 158 9.23 -14.03 -6.63
N THR A 159 8.09 -14.22 -5.96
CA THR A 159 7.14 -13.16 -5.62
C THR A 159 6.97 -13.00 -4.11
N GLU A 160 7.17 -11.79 -3.62
CA GLU A 160 7.03 -11.41 -2.21
C GLU A 160 5.94 -10.34 -2.03
N VAL A 161 5.57 -10.07 -0.77
CA VAL A 161 4.58 -9.06 -0.42
C VAL A 161 5.17 -8.04 0.54
N LEU A 162 4.98 -6.76 0.24
CA LEU A 162 5.27 -5.67 1.17
C LEU A 162 3.99 -5.25 1.91
N PRO A 163 3.83 -5.54 3.21
CA PRO A 163 2.56 -5.39 3.94
C PRO A 163 2.32 -3.97 4.47
N VAL A 164 2.37 -2.95 3.60
CA VAL A 164 2.28 -1.54 4.02
C VAL A 164 0.98 -1.22 4.76
N CYS A 165 -0.14 -1.83 4.36
CA CYS A 165 -1.40 -1.78 5.12
C CYS A 165 -1.26 -2.12 6.61
N LEU A 166 -0.50 -3.17 6.94
CA LEU A 166 -0.31 -3.61 8.32
C LEU A 166 0.63 -2.66 9.08
N GLY A 167 1.60 -2.05 8.39
CA GLY A 167 2.45 -0.99 8.95
C GLY A 167 1.62 0.21 9.42
N TYR A 168 0.74 0.71 8.56
CA TYR A 168 -0.15 1.83 8.88
C TYR A 168 -1.12 1.47 10.01
N TRP A 169 -1.76 0.30 9.94
CA TRP A 169 -2.67 -0.14 10.99
C TRP A 169 -1.96 -0.30 12.34
N SER A 170 -0.76 -0.89 12.36
CA SER A 170 0.01 -1.09 13.59
C SER A 170 0.45 0.23 14.21
N LEU A 171 0.93 1.18 13.41
CA LEU A 171 1.29 2.52 13.90
C LEU A 171 0.06 3.21 14.52
N ARG A 172 -1.08 3.16 13.82
CA ARG A 172 -2.34 3.73 14.31
C ARG A 172 -2.82 3.08 15.60
N LYS A 173 -2.66 1.77 15.75
CA LYS A 173 -3.02 1.04 16.97
C LYS A 173 -2.17 1.47 18.16
N GLN A 174 -0.89 1.75 17.95
CA GLN A 174 0.05 2.13 19.02
C GLN A 174 -0.02 3.62 19.36
N CYS A 175 -0.12 4.48 18.36
CA CYS A 175 0.06 5.93 18.52
C CYS A 175 -1.25 6.73 18.33
N GLY A 176 -2.34 6.10 17.88
CA GLY A 176 -3.56 6.80 17.54
C GLY A 176 -3.31 7.84 16.43
N LEU A 177 -3.62 9.11 16.71
CA LEU A 177 -3.42 10.23 15.79
C LEU A 177 -2.13 11.02 16.04
N SER A 178 -1.34 10.69 17.06
CA SER A 178 -0.14 11.48 17.40
C SER A 178 0.97 11.35 16.34
N VAL A 179 1.01 10.22 15.65
CA VAL A 179 1.86 9.98 14.46
C VAL A 179 0.92 9.59 13.32
N ASN A 180 0.39 10.58 12.60
CA ASN A 180 -0.63 10.35 11.57
C ASN A 180 0.02 10.18 10.18
N PRO A 181 -0.06 9.00 9.52
CA PRO A 181 0.57 8.77 8.23
C PRO A 181 -0.27 9.23 7.02
N TYR A 182 -1.39 9.92 7.25
CA TYR A 182 -2.32 10.34 6.21
C TYR A 182 -2.33 11.85 6.06
N LEU A 183 -2.51 12.32 4.83
CA LEU A 183 -2.82 13.71 4.51
C LEU A 183 -4.25 14.01 4.92
N SER A 184 -4.42 15.01 5.79
CA SER A 184 -5.74 15.50 6.16
C SER A 184 -6.27 16.50 5.12
N PRO A 185 -7.58 16.78 5.08
CA PRO A 185 -8.16 17.81 4.21
C PRO A 185 -7.54 19.20 4.41
N GLU A 186 -7.12 19.53 5.64
CA GLU A 186 -6.42 20.78 5.95
C GLU A 186 -5.05 20.86 5.25
N GLU A 187 -4.47 19.71 4.91
CA GLU A 187 -3.21 19.56 4.16
C GLU A 187 -3.45 19.32 2.66
N GLY A 188 -4.68 19.49 2.18
CA GLY A 188 -5.08 19.22 0.79
C GLY A 188 -5.31 17.73 0.47
N GLY A 189 -5.42 16.88 1.49
CA GLY A 189 -5.68 15.44 1.38
C GLY A 189 -7.14 15.03 1.55
N ASP A 190 -7.35 13.74 1.81
CA ASP A 190 -8.67 13.11 1.85
C ASP A 190 -8.80 12.00 2.92
N TYR A 191 -7.87 11.92 3.89
CA TYR A 191 -7.77 10.81 4.85
C TYR A 191 -7.51 9.42 4.23
N GLY A 192 -7.25 9.37 2.92
CA GLY A 192 -6.82 8.18 2.20
C GLY A 192 -5.34 8.28 1.85
N HIS A 193 -4.91 9.39 1.26
CA HIS A 193 -3.54 9.56 0.79
C HIS A 193 -2.52 9.66 1.92
N GLN A 194 -1.34 9.10 1.68
CA GLN A 194 -0.23 9.10 2.61
C GLN A 194 0.58 10.41 2.60
N ASN A 195 1.12 10.79 3.76
CA ASN A 195 2.09 11.88 3.91
C ASN A 195 3.53 11.34 4.00
N ASN A 196 4.51 12.15 4.42
CA ASN A 196 5.91 11.71 4.55
C ASN A 196 6.11 10.60 5.60
N ILE A 197 5.36 10.61 6.71
CA ILE A 197 5.34 9.52 7.69
C ILE A 197 4.88 8.24 7.00
N GLY A 198 3.81 8.34 6.23
CA GLY A 198 3.27 7.22 5.46
C GLY A 198 4.25 6.64 4.43
N ASN A 199 4.97 7.48 3.70
CA ASN A 199 6.04 7.06 2.80
C ASN A 199 7.19 6.37 3.57
N TYR A 200 7.51 6.86 4.76
CA TYR A 200 8.60 6.30 5.55
C TYR A 200 8.27 4.91 6.11
N ILE A 201 7.01 4.65 6.49
CA ILE A 201 6.56 3.30 6.84
C ILE A 201 6.87 2.32 5.71
N ALA A 202 6.55 2.69 4.46
CA ALA A 202 6.80 1.81 3.33
C ALA A 202 8.29 1.64 3.03
N ALA A 203 9.09 2.71 3.16
CA ALA A 203 10.54 2.64 2.98
C ALA A 203 11.21 1.74 4.04
N CYS A 204 10.81 1.83 5.31
CA CYS A 204 11.34 0.97 6.38
C CYS A 204 10.92 -0.49 6.19
N LEU A 205 9.68 -0.76 5.79
CA LEU A 205 9.26 -2.13 5.45
C LEU A 205 10.05 -2.66 4.25
N LEU A 206 10.28 -1.83 3.22
CA LEU A 206 11.02 -2.26 2.04
C LEU A 206 12.48 -2.53 2.37
N TYR A 207 13.08 -1.72 3.24
CA TYR A 207 14.42 -1.98 3.77
C TYR A 207 14.46 -3.34 4.49
N ALA A 208 13.51 -3.59 5.39
CA ALA A 208 13.43 -4.85 6.12
C ALA A 208 13.23 -6.05 5.19
N GLU A 209 12.43 -5.92 4.13
CA GLU A 209 12.22 -6.98 3.14
C GLU A 209 13.47 -7.25 2.29
N VAL A 210 14.12 -6.20 1.79
CA VAL A 210 15.26 -6.31 0.86
C VAL A 210 16.54 -6.75 1.55
N PHE A 211 16.77 -6.28 2.77
CA PHE A 211 18.01 -6.51 3.52
C PHE A 211 17.84 -7.52 4.65
N GLU A 212 16.61 -7.91 4.99
CA GLU A 212 16.30 -8.77 6.15
C GLU A 212 16.85 -8.20 7.47
N GLU A 213 16.97 -6.86 7.54
CA GLU A 213 17.59 -6.11 8.62
C GLU A 213 16.62 -5.13 9.27
N SER A 214 16.84 -4.85 10.56
CA SER A 214 16.08 -3.83 11.27
C SER A 214 16.32 -2.44 10.65
N PRO A 215 15.26 -1.66 10.36
CA PRO A 215 15.40 -0.27 9.96
C PRO A 215 15.75 0.67 11.14
N GLU A 216 15.92 0.16 12.35
CA GLU A 216 16.28 0.96 13.52
C GLU A 216 17.64 1.64 13.34
N GLY A 217 17.69 2.94 13.63
CA GLY A 217 18.90 3.73 13.45
C GLY A 217 19.15 4.17 12.00
N LEU A 218 18.28 3.81 11.06
CA LEU A 218 18.25 4.49 9.76
C LEU A 218 17.97 5.98 9.98
N GLY A 219 18.67 6.83 9.24
CA GLY A 219 18.42 8.26 9.28
C GLY A 219 17.00 8.62 8.82
N ILE A 220 16.62 9.87 9.06
CA ILE A 220 15.36 10.42 8.54
C ILE A 220 15.59 10.79 7.06
N PRO A 221 14.81 10.22 6.12
CA PRO A 221 14.99 10.54 4.71
C PRO A 221 14.59 11.99 4.44
N VAL A 222 15.31 12.62 3.51
CA VAL A 222 14.91 13.90 2.93
C VAL A 222 13.77 13.60 1.95
N SER A 223 12.53 13.45 2.45
CA SER A 223 11.37 13.07 1.64
C SER A 223 10.49 14.26 1.28
N HIS A 224 9.96 14.23 0.05
CA HIS A 224 8.91 15.11 -0.45
C HIS A 224 7.71 14.25 -0.86
N THR A 225 6.52 14.57 -0.35
CA THR A 225 5.26 13.97 -0.80
C THR A 225 4.64 14.87 -1.86
N PHE A 226 4.35 14.36 -3.05
CA PHE A 226 3.38 14.92 -4.00
C PHE A 226 3.47 16.44 -4.28
N GLY A 227 4.69 17.02 -4.31
CA GLY A 227 4.86 18.47 -4.49
C GLY A 227 4.32 19.33 -3.33
N MET A 228 3.90 18.71 -2.23
CA MET A 228 3.41 19.34 -1.02
C MET A 228 4.45 19.25 0.11
N PRO A 229 4.49 20.24 1.01
CA PRO A 229 5.30 20.16 2.21
C PRO A 229 4.66 19.17 3.20
N GLY A 230 4.82 17.86 2.97
CA GLY A 230 4.31 16.80 3.86
C GLY A 230 5.00 16.71 5.22
N GLY A 231 5.52 17.83 5.74
CA GLY A 231 6.20 17.94 7.01
C GLY A 231 7.57 17.25 7.05
N LYS A 232 8.41 17.64 8.00
CA LYS A 232 9.60 16.84 8.36
C LYS A 232 9.17 15.79 9.36
N ILE A 233 9.62 14.56 9.18
CA ILE A 233 9.48 13.49 10.18
C ILE A 233 10.40 13.87 11.35
N LYS A 234 9.89 13.87 12.58
CA LYS A 234 10.70 14.10 13.78
C LYS A 234 11.48 12.83 14.13
N GLU A 235 12.59 13.00 14.84
CA GLU A 235 13.44 11.86 15.24
C GLU A 235 12.68 10.81 16.06
N GLU A 236 11.84 11.25 17.00
CA GLU A 236 11.02 10.33 17.80
C GLU A 236 9.95 9.60 16.96
N GLU A 237 9.35 10.28 15.98
CA GLU A 237 8.42 9.65 15.03
C GLU A 237 9.15 8.60 14.18
N ALA A 238 10.37 8.90 13.75
CA ALA A 238 11.19 7.98 12.98
C ALA A 238 11.54 6.71 13.76
N LYS A 239 11.98 6.83 15.03
CA LYS A 239 12.27 5.69 15.92
C LYS A 239 11.03 4.79 16.09
N ILE A 240 9.86 5.40 16.32
CA ILE A 240 8.60 4.66 16.44
C ILE A 240 8.27 3.92 15.14
N ILE A 241 8.36 4.60 13.98
CA ILE A 241 8.06 3.99 12.68
C ILE A 241 9.00 2.81 12.41
N GLN A 242 10.30 2.97 12.64
CA GLN A 242 11.29 1.92 12.48
C GLN A 242 10.94 0.69 13.31
N GLN A 243 10.69 0.87 14.60
CA GLN A 243 10.29 -0.24 15.48
C GLN A 243 8.98 -0.90 15.04
N VAL A 244 7.95 -0.10 14.73
CA VAL A 244 6.64 -0.62 14.29
C VAL A 244 6.77 -1.43 13.01
N THR A 245 7.52 -0.94 12.04
CA THR A 245 7.73 -1.64 10.77
C THR A 245 8.52 -2.93 10.94
N TRP A 246 9.52 -2.95 11.82
CA TRP A 246 10.26 -4.16 12.15
C TRP A 246 9.38 -5.23 12.79
N ASP A 247 8.55 -4.84 13.76
CA ASP A 247 7.57 -5.74 14.39
C ASP A 247 6.58 -6.29 13.38
N VAL A 248 6.13 -5.46 12.44
CA VAL A 248 5.19 -5.86 11.37
C VAL A 248 5.87 -6.84 10.41
N TYR A 249 7.09 -6.55 9.96
CA TYR A 249 7.86 -7.44 9.10
C TYR A 249 7.99 -8.83 9.73
N HIS A 250 8.46 -8.93 10.97
CA HIS A 250 8.60 -10.24 11.64
C HIS A 250 7.28 -10.99 11.83
N LYS A 251 6.21 -10.29 12.21
CA LYS A 251 4.89 -10.93 12.34
C LYS A 251 4.36 -11.41 11.00
N PHE A 252 4.60 -10.64 9.94
CA PHE A 252 4.13 -10.94 8.59
C PHE A 252 4.94 -12.05 7.93
N VAL A 253 6.24 -12.17 8.20
CA VAL A 253 7.03 -13.35 7.78
C VAL A 253 6.41 -14.64 8.32
N GLY A 254 5.86 -14.62 9.55
CA GLY A 254 5.12 -15.77 10.08
C GLY A 254 3.76 -16.06 9.43
N TRP A 255 3.31 -15.23 8.47
CA TRP A 255 2.11 -15.48 7.66
C TRP A 255 2.44 -16.11 6.30
N ARG A 256 3.72 -16.15 5.91
CA ARG A 256 4.24 -16.82 4.71
C ARG A 256 4.52 -18.30 5.02
#